data_AF-A0AAV4RUY0-F1
#
_entry.id   AF-A0AAV4RUY0-F1
#
_cell.length_a   1.000
_cell.length_b   1.000
_cell.length_c   1.000
_cell.angle_alpha   90.00
_cell.angle_beta   90.00
_cell.angle_gamma   90.00
#
_symmetry.space_group_name_H-M   'P 1'
#
loop_
_entity.id
_entity.type
_entity.pdbx_description
1 polymer ?
#
loop_
_entity_poly.entity_id
_entity_poly.type
_entity_poly.pdbx_seq_one_letter_code
_entity_poly.pdbx_strand_id
1 'polypeptide(L)'
;MAGLISAITKRQILQMLKDPMMMRHVAAFHGRARIGNRDVVGFGINGEYTYIDRVDYPMPAIRFRENSAESKVLREKEKGDWKKLTLDEKKALYRHSFCLTFSEQRAPTGDWKYNIGGVCAFAGLMLWVYFCLKTFVYPPMPYSFTPEHQAKMLETMIQLRVDPIDGLTSKYDYENNKWKD
;
A
#
# COMPACT_ATOMS: atom_id res chain seq x y z
N MET A 1 26.26 3.13 54.51
CA MET A 1 26.22 2.24 53.32
C MET A 1 25.22 2.72 52.26
N ALA A 2 23.97 3.10 52.59
CA ALA A 2 22.96 3.50 51.60
C ALA A 2 23.31 4.75 50.74
N GLY A 3 23.94 5.77 51.31
CA GLY A 3 24.28 7.01 50.59
C GLY A 3 25.38 6.85 49.52
N LEU A 4 26.30 5.91 49.72
CA LEU A 4 27.43 5.66 48.80
C LEU A 4 26.95 4.91 47.54
N ILE A 5 26.02 3.97 47.71
CA ILE A 5 25.37 3.23 46.61
C ILE A 5 24.52 4.19 45.76
N SER A 6 23.82 5.15 46.38
CA SER A 6 23.04 6.18 45.69
C SER A 6 23.92 7.15 44.88
N ALA A 7 25.08 7.53 45.41
CA ALA A 7 26.02 8.39 44.70
C ALA A 7 26.66 7.69 43.49
N ILE A 8 27.01 6.40 43.62
CA ILE A 8 27.60 5.61 42.54
C ILE A 8 26.60 5.40 41.40
N THR A 9 25.35 5.05 41.72
CA THR A 9 24.27 4.89 40.74
C THR A 9 23.96 6.19 40.01
N LYS A 10 23.88 7.34 40.71
CA LYS A 10 23.74 8.65 40.06
C LYS A 10 24.92 8.98 39.14
N ARG A 11 26.15 8.63 39.54
CA ARG A 11 27.36 8.89 38.73
C ARG A 11 27.41 8.01 37.49
N GLN A 12 27.02 6.74 37.59
CA GLN A 12 26.88 5.82 36.45
C GLN A 12 25.77 6.26 35.49
N ILE A 13 24.62 6.72 36.01
CA ILE A 13 23.53 7.28 35.19
C ILE A 13 24.00 8.56 34.48
N LEU A 14 24.72 9.45 35.18
CA LEU A 14 25.32 10.63 34.55
C LEU A 14 26.39 10.29 33.50
N GLN A 15 27.13 9.20 33.69
CA GLN A 15 28.10 8.71 32.70
C GLN A 15 27.39 8.12 31.48
N MET A 16 26.31 7.35 31.66
CA MET A 16 25.44 6.87 30.57
C MET A 16 24.80 8.03 29.77
N LEU A 17 24.38 9.10 30.45
CA LEU A 17 23.83 10.30 29.78
C LEU A 17 24.89 11.10 29.01
N LYS A 18 26.17 10.95 29.37
CA LYS A 18 27.31 11.58 28.68
C LYS A 18 27.92 10.70 27.60
N ASP A 19 27.47 9.45 27.47
CA ASP A 19 27.94 8.55 26.43
C ASP A 19 27.46 9.04 25.06
N PRO A 20 28.36 9.26 24.08
CA PRO A 20 28.01 9.77 22.76
C PRO A 20 27.11 8.81 21.96
N MET A 21 26.82 7.62 22.50
CA MET A 21 25.83 6.69 21.97
C MET A 21 24.40 7.23 22.09
N MET A 22 24.06 7.94 23.18
CA MET A 22 22.71 8.50 23.41
C MET A 22 22.50 9.86 22.73
N MET A 23 23.58 10.58 22.42
CA MET A 23 23.54 11.92 21.78
C MET A 23 23.75 11.88 20.25
N ARG A 24 23.97 10.69 19.66
CA ARG A 24 23.90 10.54 18.21
C ARG A 24 22.43 10.65 17.80
N HIS A 25 22.15 11.51 16.82
CA HIS A 25 20.83 11.62 16.20
C HIS A 25 20.24 10.22 15.99
N VAL A 26 19.08 9.95 16.59
CA VAL A 26 18.34 8.67 16.46
C VAL A 26 18.12 8.31 14.97
N ALA A 27 18.19 9.30 14.09
CA ALA A 27 18.10 9.23 12.64
C ALA A 27 19.20 8.39 11.95
N ALA A 28 20.24 7.89 12.63
CA ALA A 28 21.23 6.99 12.04
C ALA A 28 21.60 5.85 13.01
N PHE A 29 20.61 5.21 13.64
CA PHE A 29 20.79 4.19 14.68
C PHE A 29 21.75 3.04 14.26
N HIS A 30 21.86 2.74 12.97
CA HIS A 30 22.78 1.71 12.46
C HIS A 30 24.08 2.24 11.83
N GLY A 31 24.23 3.57 11.67
CA GLY A 31 25.38 4.19 11.02
C GLY A 31 25.83 3.43 9.77
N ARG A 32 27.15 3.25 9.62
CA ARG A 32 27.75 2.47 8.51
C ARG A 32 27.83 0.96 8.78
N ALA A 33 27.27 0.45 9.88
CA ALA A 33 27.45 -0.96 10.25
C ALA A 33 26.72 -1.93 9.30
N ARG A 34 25.65 -1.48 8.65
CA ARG A 34 24.80 -2.31 7.77
C ARG A 34 25.10 -2.18 6.28
N ILE A 35 25.90 -1.21 5.87
CA ILE A 35 26.13 -0.91 4.45
C ILE A 35 27.31 -1.69 3.86
N GLY A 36 28.05 -2.43 4.67
CA GLY A 36 29.25 -3.14 4.23
C GLY A 36 30.29 -2.18 3.65
N ASN A 37 30.85 -2.54 2.49
CA ASN A 37 31.85 -1.75 1.78
C ASN A 37 31.23 -0.89 0.65
N ARG A 38 29.98 -0.41 0.85
CA ARG A 38 29.32 0.51 -0.09
C ARG A 38 29.70 1.95 0.20
N ASP A 39 29.83 2.73 -0.86
CA ASP A 39 30.10 4.15 -0.73
C ASP A 39 28.86 4.90 -0.28
N VAL A 40 29.05 5.77 0.71
CA VAL A 40 28.11 6.81 1.10
C VAL A 40 28.29 7.99 0.16
N VAL A 41 27.26 8.34 -0.59
CA VAL A 41 27.29 9.38 -1.63
C VAL A 41 26.41 10.59 -1.30
N GLY A 42 25.51 10.47 -0.32
CA GLY A 42 24.60 11.55 0.05
C GLY A 42 24.03 11.39 1.46
N PHE A 43 23.14 12.32 1.81
CA PHE A 43 22.52 12.36 3.14
C PHE A 43 21.35 11.37 3.31
N GLY A 44 20.66 10.99 2.23
CA GLY A 44 19.48 10.13 2.33
C GLY A 44 18.22 10.86 2.74
N ILE A 45 17.11 10.12 2.83
CA ILE A 45 15.77 10.66 3.12
C ILE A 45 15.67 11.17 4.57
N ASN A 46 16.47 10.65 5.51
CA ASN A 46 16.45 11.02 6.93
C ASN A 46 17.84 11.00 7.59
N GLY A 47 18.94 11.12 6.85
CA GLY A 47 20.28 10.90 7.41
C GLY A 47 20.66 9.42 7.57
N GLU A 48 19.77 8.51 7.15
CA GLU A 48 20.02 7.07 7.12
C GLU A 48 20.79 6.66 5.86
N TYR A 49 21.73 5.74 6.05
CA TYR A 49 22.50 5.14 4.96
C TYR A 49 21.74 3.99 4.31
N THR A 50 20.58 4.29 3.72
CA THR A 50 19.71 3.32 3.07
C THR A 50 19.68 3.55 1.56
N TYR A 51 19.74 2.45 0.80
CA TYR A 51 19.50 2.46 -0.64
C TYR A 51 18.01 2.30 -0.92
N ILE A 52 17.44 3.14 -1.79
CA ILE A 52 16.06 2.98 -2.24
C ILE A 52 15.91 3.49 -3.68
N ASP A 53 15.22 2.72 -4.51
CA ASP A 53 14.83 3.10 -5.87
C ASP A 53 13.49 3.82 -5.84
N ARG A 54 13.51 5.15 -5.82
CA ARG A 54 12.32 6.00 -5.82
C ARG A 54 12.41 7.10 -6.86
N VAL A 55 11.28 7.37 -7.51
CA VAL A 55 11.17 8.40 -8.55
C VAL A 55 11.29 9.81 -7.97
N ASP A 56 10.73 10.03 -6.77
CA ASP A 56 10.77 11.29 -6.03
C ASP A 56 12.10 11.50 -5.30
N TYR A 57 12.89 10.45 -5.09
CA TYR A 57 14.21 10.51 -4.47
C TYR A 57 15.26 9.84 -5.37
N PRO A 58 15.71 10.52 -6.44
CA PRO A 58 16.52 9.92 -7.49
C PRO A 58 17.97 9.62 -7.06
N MET A 59 18.41 10.19 -5.94
CA MET A 59 19.79 10.11 -5.45
C MET A 59 19.82 9.50 -4.04
N PRO A 60 19.91 8.15 -3.91
CA PRO A 60 19.95 7.48 -2.62
C PRO A 60 21.20 7.83 -1.81
N ALA A 61 21.18 7.56 -0.50
CA ALA A 61 22.28 7.89 0.41
C ALA A 61 23.58 7.13 0.11
N ILE A 62 23.43 5.89 -0.37
CA ILE A 62 24.52 4.96 -0.67
C ILE A 62 24.38 4.44 -2.09
N ARG A 63 25.46 3.86 -2.63
CA ARG A 63 25.39 3.12 -3.90
C ARG A 63 24.71 1.76 -3.73
N PHE A 64 24.17 1.24 -4.83
CA PHE A 64 23.53 -0.07 -4.85
C PHE A 64 24.51 -1.21 -4.52
N ARG A 65 25.64 -1.29 -5.24
CA ARG A 65 26.62 -2.38 -5.09
C ARG A 65 27.78 -2.02 -4.17
N GLU A 66 28.38 -3.05 -3.58
CA GLU A 66 29.65 -2.94 -2.84
C GLU A 66 30.84 -2.70 -3.77
N ASN A 67 31.91 -2.14 -3.20
CA ASN A 67 33.13 -1.85 -3.95
C ASN A 67 33.94 -3.13 -4.24
N SER A 68 33.83 -3.67 -5.45
CA SER A 68 34.73 -4.69 -6.01
C SER A 68 36.03 -4.08 -6.55
N ALA A 69 37.06 -4.90 -6.79
CA ALA A 69 38.33 -4.44 -7.37
C ALA A 69 38.13 -3.74 -8.73
N GLU A 70 37.30 -4.32 -9.60
CA GLU A 70 36.95 -3.74 -10.91
C GLU A 70 36.21 -2.41 -10.76
N SER A 71 35.26 -2.33 -9.82
CA SER A 71 34.53 -1.09 -9.59
C SER A 71 35.47 0.03 -9.14
N LYS A 72 36.46 -0.26 -8.29
CA LYS A 72 37.46 0.74 -7.85
C LYS A 72 38.29 1.26 -9.03
N VAL A 73 38.71 0.38 -9.94
CA VAL A 73 39.45 0.79 -11.15
C VAL A 73 38.58 1.67 -12.06
N LEU A 74 37.31 1.32 -12.26
CA LEU A 74 36.35 2.13 -13.02
C LEU A 74 36.09 3.49 -12.34
N ARG A 75 36.04 3.54 -11.01
CA ARG A 75 35.88 4.77 -10.23
C ARG A 75 37.07 5.71 -10.36
N GLU A 76 38.29 5.20 -10.44
CA GLU A 76 39.47 6.03 -10.71
C GLU A 76 39.43 6.61 -12.14
N LYS A 77 38.99 5.84 -13.13
CA LYS A 77 38.76 6.35 -14.49
C LYS A 77 37.65 7.40 -14.56
N GLU A 78 36.59 7.25 -13.75
CA GLU A 78 35.46 8.19 -13.69
C GLU A 78 35.86 9.59 -13.23
N LYS A 79 36.94 9.74 -12.45
CA LYS A 79 37.47 11.06 -12.05
C LYS A 79 38.05 11.85 -13.22
N GLY A 80 38.34 11.19 -14.36
CA GLY A 80 38.86 11.80 -15.58
C GLY A 80 37.76 12.25 -16.55
N ASP A 81 38.12 12.38 -17.83
CA ASP A 81 37.19 12.80 -18.89
C ASP A 81 36.25 11.67 -19.32
N TRP A 82 34.94 11.89 -19.18
CA TRP A 82 33.88 10.93 -19.52
C TRP A 82 33.73 10.68 -21.03
N LYS A 83 34.35 11.51 -21.89
CA LYS A 83 34.42 11.24 -23.33
C LYS A 83 35.31 10.04 -23.65
N LYS A 84 36.27 9.73 -22.78
CA LYS A 84 37.18 8.58 -22.93
C LYS A 84 36.59 7.26 -22.43
N LEU A 85 35.46 7.30 -21.72
CA LEU A 85 34.77 6.12 -21.24
C LEU A 85 33.94 5.49 -22.37
N THR A 86 34.09 4.18 -22.52
CA THR A 86 33.25 3.36 -23.40
C THR A 86 31.80 3.33 -22.89
N LEU A 87 30.88 2.99 -23.79
CA LEU A 87 29.45 2.92 -23.46
C LEU A 87 29.17 1.84 -22.39
N ASP A 88 29.91 0.74 -22.42
CA ASP A 88 29.77 -0.34 -21.45
C ASP A 88 30.33 0.03 -20.07
N GLU A 89 31.45 0.76 -20.00
CA GLU A 89 31.96 1.31 -18.74
C GLU A 89 30.95 2.28 -18.10
N LYS A 90 30.28 3.12 -18.91
CA LYS A 90 29.21 4.02 -18.42
C LYS A 90 28.01 3.23 -17.86
N LYS A 91 27.57 2.18 -18.57
CA LYS A 91 26.50 1.30 -18.08
C LYS A 91 26.90 0.56 -16.81
N ALA A 92 28.15 0.09 -16.72
CA ALA A 92 28.67 -0.58 -15.53
C ALA A 92 28.71 0.36 -14.33
N LEU A 93 29.17 1.61 -14.50
CA LEU A 93 29.13 2.64 -13.46
C LEU A 93 27.69 2.95 -13.02
N TYR A 94 26.75 3.01 -13.98
CA TYR A 94 25.34 3.22 -13.66
C TYR A 94 24.76 2.06 -12.84
N ARG A 95 24.97 0.80 -13.26
CA ARG A 95 24.47 -0.40 -12.56
C ARG A 95 25.18 -0.68 -11.23
N HIS A 96 26.36 -0.11 -11.02
CA HIS A 96 27.03 -0.13 -9.72
C HIS A 96 26.37 0.86 -8.75
N SER A 97 26.01 2.04 -9.25
CA SER A 97 25.38 3.11 -8.48
C SER A 97 23.91 2.85 -8.19
N PHE A 98 23.17 2.36 -9.19
CA PHE A 98 21.72 2.16 -9.17
C PHE A 98 21.34 0.72 -9.53
N CYS A 99 20.33 0.18 -8.86
CA CYS A 99 19.77 -1.13 -9.19
C CYS A 99 18.87 -1.02 -10.43
N LEU A 100 17.85 -0.15 -10.36
CA LEU A 100 16.83 0.00 -11.39
C LEU A 100 16.96 1.33 -12.15
N THR A 101 16.68 1.31 -13.45
CA THR A 101 16.45 2.54 -14.21
C THR A 101 15.04 3.09 -13.95
N PHE A 102 14.77 4.36 -14.27
CA PHE A 102 13.41 4.89 -14.18
C PHE A 102 12.40 4.16 -15.07
N SER A 103 12.83 3.62 -16.21
CA SER A 103 11.95 2.81 -17.06
C SER A 103 11.60 1.48 -16.40
N GLU A 104 12.54 0.85 -15.70
CA GLU A 104 12.30 -0.39 -14.95
C GLU A 104 11.43 -0.13 -13.71
N GLN A 105 11.66 0.96 -12.97
CA GLN A 105 10.84 1.33 -11.82
C GLN A 105 9.38 1.62 -12.20
N ARG A 106 9.14 2.18 -13.38
CA ARG A 106 7.80 2.51 -13.89
C ARG A 106 7.18 1.40 -14.74
N ALA A 107 7.86 0.25 -14.87
CA ALA A 107 7.34 -0.85 -15.67
C ALA A 107 6.06 -1.41 -15.03
N PRO A 108 4.98 -1.60 -15.81
CA PRO A 108 3.73 -2.15 -15.28
C PRO A 108 3.91 -3.65 -14.95
N THR A 109 3.59 -4.05 -13.71
CA THR A 109 3.70 -5.43 -13.22
C THR A 109 2.48 -6.30 -13.55
N GLY A 110 1.32 -5.67 -13.81
CA GLY A 110 0.08 -6.38 -14.13
C GLY A 110 -0.69 -6.91 -12.92
N ASP A 111 -0.28 -6.56 -11.70
CA ASP A 111 -0.88 -7.04 -10.43
C ASP A 111 -2.38 -6.77 -10.33
N TRP A 112 -2.89 -5.73 -11.00
CA TRP A 112 -4.33 -5.42 -11.04
C TRP A 112 -5.17 -6.59 -11.58
N LYS A 113 -4.62 -7.41 -12.49
CA LYS A 113 -5.32 -8.57 -13.06
C LYS A 113 -5.56 -9.64 -12.01
N TYR A 114 -4.56 -9.91 -11.17
CA TYR A 114 -4.68 -10.84 -10.05
C TYR A 114 -5.71 -10.36 -9.04
N ASN A 115 -5.68 -9.06 -8.71
CA ASN A 115 -6.65 -8.47 -7.78
C ASN A 115 -8.09 -8.59 -8.30
N ILE A 116 -8.35 -8.21 -9.56
CA ILE A 116 -9.69 -8.34 -10.15
C ILE A 116 -10.13 -9.81 -10.21
N GLY A 117 -9.23 -10.71 -10.63
CA GLY A 117 -9.53 -12.14 -10.65
C GLY A 117 -9.92 -12.69 -9.27
N GLY A 118 -9.17 -12.30 -8.23
CA GLY A 118 -9.49 -12.65 -6.85
C GLY A 118 -10.85 -12.12 -6.40
N VAL A 119 -11.13 -10.84 -6.63
CA VAL A 119 -12.41 -10.20 -6.26
C VAL A 119 -13.59 -10.92 -6.94
N CYS A 120 -13.50 -11.18 -8.25
CA CYS A 120 -14.56 -11.88 -8.97
C CYS A 120 -14.75 -13.32 -8.49
N ALA A 121 -13.67 -14.04 -8.16
CA ALA A 121 -13.75 -15.40 -7.63
C ALA A 121 -14.45 -15.44 -6.27
N PHE A 122 -14.11 -14.52 -5.35
CA PHE A 122 -14.78 -14.43 -4.05
C PHE A 122 -16.24 -14.00 -4.18
N ALA A 123 -16.56 -13.06 -5.07
CA ALA A 123 -17.94 -12.67 -5.33
C ALA A 123 -18.77 -13.85 -5.87
N GLY A 124 -18.21 -14.62 -6.80
CA GLY A 124 -18.82 -15.85 -7.30
C GLY A 124 -19.07 -16.87 -6.19
N LEU A 125 -18.08 -17.08 -5.32
CA LEU A 125 -18.21 -17.98 -4.17
C LEU A 125 -19.33 -17.52 -3.22
N MET A 126 -19.46 -16.22 -2.95
CA MET A 126 -20.52 -15.68 -2.09
C MET A 126 -21.92 -15.91 -2.69
N LEU A 127 -22.08 -15.77 -4.01
CA LEU A 127 -23.34 -16.10 -4.69
C LEU A 127 -23.68 -17.59 -4.57
N TRP A 128 -22.69 -18.48 -4.68
CA TRP A 128 -22.87 -19.91 -4.47
C TRP A 128 -23.28 -20.25 -3.03
N VAL A 129 -22.64 -19.62 -2.04
CA VAL A 129 -23.03 -19.78 -0.62
C VAL A 129 -24.47 -19.34 -0.41
N TYR A 130 -24.87 -18.17 -0.95
CA TYR A 130 -26.24 -17.69 -0.85
C TYR A 130 -27.24 -18.65 -1.53
N PHE A 131 -26.91 -19.18 -2.71
CA PHE A 131 -27.72 -20.18 -3.39
C PHE A 131 -27.92 -21.44 -2.54
N CYS A 132 -26.87 -21.94 -1.88
CA CYS A 132 -26.97 -23.08 -0.96
C CYS A 132 -27.87 -22.78 0.24
N LEU A 133 -27.71 -21.60 0.86
CA LEU A 133 -28.58 -21.18 1.97
C LEU A 133 -30.04 -21.11 1.53
N LYS A 134 -30.32 -20.53 0.36
CA LYS A 134 -31.68 -20.39 -0.15
C LYS A 134 -32.34 -21.73 -0.51
N THR A 135 -31.55 -22.70 -0.96
CA THR A 135 -32.05 -24.02 -1.40
C THR A 135 -32.23 -24.99 -0.24
N PHE A 136 -31.32 -24.99 0.73
CA PHE A 136 -31.27 -26.04 1.77
C PHE A 136 -31.60 -25.57 3.19
N VAL A 137 -31.52 -24.26 3.48
CA VAL A 137 -31.64 -23.74 4.86
C VAL A 137 -32.89 -22.88 5.03
N TYR A 138 -33.17 -21.98 4.08
CA TYR A 138 -34.26 -21.03 4.25
C TYR A 138 -35.64 -21.67 4.05
N PRO A 139 -36.62 -21.37 4.92
CA PRO A 139 -37.97 -21.85 4.78
C PRO A 139 -38.65 -21.27 3.52
N PRO A 140 -39.77 -21.87 3.07
CA PRO A 140 -40.59 -21.27 2.02
C PRO A 140 -41.03 -19.86 2.43
N MET A 141 -41.21 -18.99 1.43
CA MET A 141 -41.71 -17.64 1.68
C MET A 141 -43.13 -17.71 2.28
N PRO A 142 -43.50 -16.78 3.15
CA PRO A 142 -44.83 -16.78 3.74
C PRO A 142 -45.90 -16.54 2.67
N TYR A 143 -47.12 -17.00 2.94
CA TYR A 143 -48.26 -16.91 2.02
C TYR A 143 -48.50 -15.49 1.46
N SER A 144 -48.18 -14.45 2.23
CA SER A 144 -48.31 -13.06 1.81
C SER A 144 -47.46 -12.67 0.59
N PHE A 145 -46.40 -13.44 0.27
CA PHE A 145 -45.55 -13.26 -0.91
C PHE A 145 -46.04 -14.05 -2.14
N THR A 146 -47.19 -14.71 -2.07
CA THR A 146 -47.82 -15.28 -3.26
C THR A 146 -48.24 -14.16 -4.22
N PRO A 147 -48.11 -14.36 -5.55
CA PRO A 147 -48.47 -13.31 -6.52
C PRO A 147 -49.91 -12.81 -6.39
N GLU A 148 -50.84 -13.71 -6.09
CA GLU A 148 -52.26 -13.38 -5.89
C GLU A 148 -52.48 -12.48 -4.66
N HIS A 149 -51.84 -12.82 -3.53
CA HIS A 149 -51.95 -12.03 -2.31
C HIS A 149 -51.26 -10.68 -2.47
N GLN A 150 -50.10 -10.63 -3.15
CA GLN A 150 -49.42 -9.38 -3.46
C GLN A 150 -50.26 -8.47 -4.37
N ALA A 151 -50.90 -9.03 -5.39
CA ALA A 151 -51.80 -8.28 -6.27
C ALA A 151 -53.01 -7.72 -5.50
N LYS A 152 -53.63 -8.54 -4.63
CA LYS A 152 -54.74 -8.10 -3.79
C LYS A 152 -54.33 -7.04 -2.76
N MET A 153 -53.16 -7.20 -2.16
CA MET A 153 -52.59 -6.18 -1.27
C MET A 153 -52.35 -4.88 -2.03
N LEU A 154 -51.80 -4.93 -3.24
CA LEU A 154 -51.58 -3.76 -4.08
C LEU A 154 -52.89 -3.06 -4.43
N GLU A 155 -53.92 -3.80 -4.83
CA GLU A 155 -55.27 -3.25 -5.07
C GLU A 155 -55.83 -2.57 -3.81
N THR A 156 -55.68 -3.21 -2.65
CA THR A 156 -56.10 -2.65 -1.37
C THR A 156 -55.34 -1.36 -1.05
N MET A 157 -54.02 -1.31 -1.28
CA MET A 157 -53.21 -0.10 -1.10
C MET A 157 -53.66 1.03 -2.03
N ILE A 158 -54.05 0.70 -3.27
CA ILE A 158 -54.60 1.65 -4.24
C ILE A 158 -55.93 2.21 -3.73
N GLN A 159 -56.85 1.34 -3.29
CA GLN A 159 -58.14 1.75 -2.75
C GLN A 159 -58.00 2.64 -1.50
N LEU A 160 -57.04 2.32 -0.63
CA LEU A 160 -56.73 3.10 0.58
C LEU A 160 -55.90 4.36 0.31
N ARG A 161 -55.50 4.61 -0.94
CA ARG A 161 -54.67 5.77 -1.35
C ARG A 161 -53.39 5.89 -0.53
N VAL A 162 -52.63 4.79 -0.40
CA VAL A 162 -51.36 4.79 0.33
C VAL A 162 -50.31 5.63 -0.40
N ASP A 163 -49.74 6.61 0.29
CA ASP A 163 -48.78 7.59 -0.24
C ASP A 163 -49.24 8.32 -1.52
N PRO A 164 -50.30 9.16 -1.44
CA PRO A 164 -50.98 9.69 -2.61
C PRO A 164 -50.33 10.92 -3.25
N ILE A 165 -49.32 11.52 -2.61
CA ILE A 165 -48.66 12.75 -3.12
C ILE A 165 -47.49 12.38 -4.04
N ASP A 166 -46.47 11.70 -3.50
CA ASP A 166 -45.23 11.38 -4.24
C ASP A 166 -44.93 9.86 -4.33
N GLY A 167 -45.77 9.03 -3.70
CA GLY A 167 -45.47 7.61 -3.49
C GLY A 167 -46.13 6.66 -4.48
N LEU A 168 -46.62 5.53 -3.96
CA LEU A 168 -47.17 4.45 -4.78
C LEU A 168 -48.44 4.90 -5.52
N THR A 169 -49.43 5.39 -4.78
CA THR A 169 -50.76 5.67 -5.37
C THR A 169 -50.84 6.98 -6.13
N SER A 170 -49.89 7.90 -5.94
CA SER A 170 -49.79 9.10 -6.79
C SER A 170 -49.59 8.76 -8.26
N LYS A 171 -48.97 7.61 -8.55
CA LYS A 171 -48.70 7.07 -9.90
C LYS A 171 -49.85 6.27 -10.48
N TYR A 172 -50.94 6.06 -9.74
CA TYR A 172 -52.12 5.35 -10.24
C TYR A 172 -53.15 6.33 -10.76
N ASP A 173 -53.69 6.07 -11.94
CA ASP A 173 -54.81 6.80 -12.54
C ASP A 173 -56.13 6.12 -12.15
N TYR A 174 -56.82 6.76 -11.20
CA TYR A 174 -58.10 6.29 -10.67
C TYR A 174 -59.28 6.47 -11.64
N GLU A 175 -59.16 7.35 -12.64
CA GLU A 175 -60.23 7.56 -13.62
C GLU A 175 -60.23 6.44 -14.66
N ASN A 176 -59.05 6.03 -15.08
CA ASN A 176 -58.86 5.02 -16.13
C ASN A 176 -58.46 3.63 -15.58
N ASN A 177 -58.40 3.46 -14.26
CA ASN A 177 -57.99 2.24 -13.56
C ASN A 177 -56.68 1.63 -14.10
N LYS A 178 -55.67 2.48 -14.35
CA LYS A 178 -54.36 2.07 -14.88
C LYS A 178 -53.22 2.81 -14.22
N TRP A 179 -52.01 2.29 -14.34
CA TRP A 179 -50.81 3.07 -13.96
C TRP A 179 -50.63 4.24 -14.92
N LYS A 180 -50.24 5.40 -14.38
CA LYS A 180 -49.81 6.55 -15.16
C LYS A 180 -48.50 6.20 -15.86
N ASP A 181 -48.34 6.67 -17.09
CA ASP A 181 -47.10 6.56 -17.85
C ASP A 181 -45.97 7.41 -17.23
#